data_AF-A0AAW0M251-F1
#
_entry.id   AF-A0AAW0M251-F1
#
_cell.length_a   1.000
_cell.length_b   1.000
_cell.length_c   1.000
_cell.angle_alpha   90.00
_cell.angle_beta   90.00
_cell.angle_gamma   90.00
#
_symmetry.space_group_name_H-M   'P 1'
#
loop_
_entity.id
_entity.type
_entity.pdbx_description
1 polymer ?
#
loop_
_entity_poly.entity_id
_entity_poly.type
_entity_poly.pdbx_seq_one_letter_code
_entity_poly.pdbx_strand_id
1 'polypeptide(L)'
;MAISIHIPQITPLTLVYFLLLSSPTLAINITALLSSFPDLSSFASLISSTTISADVFQRTSVTLLAVPNSYLSSTSDLLTRHHLSPTNLPDVLRYHVLLQYLTWSDLHQIPPSGTLVTTLFQTTGRATSNSGSVNITFNPSNAVVSIHSPGPSSSPSQSSNATVLSLIKTLPYNITIFTVDSLLIPYNFDLTASETRPPLGLNITKALIDGHNFNVAASMLSASGVVQEFEADEGGAGITLFVPTDEAFADLPSTVKLQSLPADKKAVVLKFHVLHSYYPLGSLESIVNPVEPTLATEAVGAGRFTLNISRVNGSVAIDSGIVQGSVTQTVFDQNPVAIFGVSKVLLPKEIFGKNLAMKPGNTGTPITEAQPPDMSLSPENPPELNGRPSHLSSPPGFRQEIRSGSPAIDGGVRSSLLALCCIGLYLVV
;
A
#
# COMPACT_ATOMS: atom_id res chain seq x y z
N MET A 1 -7.32 -43.21 45.75
CA MET A 1 -6.77 -42.89 44.42
C MET A 1 -6.86 -41.38 44.24
N ALA A 2 -5.74 -40.67 44.36
CA ALA A 2 -5.67 -39.23 44.11
C ALA A 2 -5.00 -39.02 42.75
N ILE A 3 -5.71 -38.40 41.81
CA ILE A 3 -5.21 -38.13 40.46
C ILE A 3 -4.44 -36.81 40.54
N SER A 4 -3.12 -36.88 40.37
CA SER A 4 -2.26 -35.71 40.25
C SER A 4 -2.37 -35.16 38.82
N ILE A 5 -2.97 -33.99 38.66
CA ILE A 5 -3.07 -33.28 37.38
C ILE A 5 -1.80 -32.46 37.20
N HIS A 6 -0.92 -32.91 36.32
CA HIS A 6 0.27 -32.16 35.91
C HIS A 6 -0.13 -31.08 34.90
N ILE A 7 -0.15 -29.82 35.34
CA ILE A 7 -0.32 -28.66 34.45
C ILE A 7 1.06 -28.37 33.82
N PRO A 8 1.21 -28.38 32.48
CA PRO A 8 2.49 -28.10 31.85
C PRO A 8 2.83 -26.60 31.98
N GLN A 9 3.89 -26.29 32.73
CA GLN A 9 4.43 -24.93 32.94
C GLN A 9 5.12 -24.34 31.68
N ILE A 10 4.91 -24.92 30.50
CA ILE A 10 5.62 -24.56 29.26
C ILE A 10 4.89 -23.47 28.46
N THR A 11 3.58 -23.32 28.64
CA THR A 11 2.76 -22.31 27.93
C THR A 11 2.94 -20.85 28.35
N PRO A 12 3.27 -20.47 29.62
CA PRO A 12 3.41 -19.06 29.97
C PRO A 12 4.71 -18.47 29.41
N LEU A 13 5.77 -19.27 29.25
CA LEU A 13 7.07 -18.78 28.77
C LEU A 13 7.04 -18.44 27.28
N THR A 14 6.35 -19.23 26.45
CA THR A 14 6.18 -18.96 25.01
C THR A 14 5.26 -17.77 24.75
N LEU A 15 4.23 -17.57 25.59
CA LEU A 15 3.36 -16.39 25.52
C LEU A 15 4.12 -15.11 25.89
N VAL A 16 4.98 -15.17 26.91
CA VAL A 16 5.86 -14.05 27.30
C VAL A 16 6.92 -13.77 26.23
N TYR A 17 7.48 -14.80 25.58
CA TYR A 17 8.41 -14.61 24.46
C TYR A 17 7.73 -14.00 23.23
N PHE A 18 6.46 -14.36 22.95
CA PHE A 18 5.67 -13.76 21.87
C PHE A 18 5.27 -12.30 22.18
N LEU A 19 5.03 -11.96 23.45
CA LEU A 19 4.82 -10.58 23.92
C LEU A 19 6.12 -9.75 23.90
N LEU A 20 7.28 -10.36 24.12
CA LEU A 20 8.60 -9.71 24.01
C LEU A 20 9.07 -9.51 22.55
N LEU A 21 8.47 -10.24 21.60
CA LEU A 21 8.68 -10.02 20.16
C LEU A 21 7.73 -8.98 19.55
N SER A 22 6.76 -8.45 20.30
CA SER A 22 6.04 -7.24 19.86
C SER A 22 6.99 -6.06 20.07
N SER A 23 7.86 -5.83 19.09
CA SER A 23 8.61 -4.59 19.03
C SER A 23 7.59 -3.45 19.02
N PRO A 24 7.65 -2.49 19.96
CA PRO A 24 6.84 -1.30 19.82
C PRO A 24 7.19 -0.69 18.47
N THR A 25 6.18 -0.39 17.65
CA THR A 25 6.38 0.39 16.43
C THR A 25 7.06 1.69 16.86
N LEU A 26 8.36 1.83 16.60
CA LEU A 26 9.08 3.08 16.80
C LEU A 26 8.44 4.07 15.86
N ALA A 27 7.51 4.85 16.42
CA ALA A 27 6.78 5.81 15.65
C ALA A 27 7.74 6.90 15.18
N ILE A 28 7.75 7.17 13.88
CA ILE A 28 8.72 8.07 13.27
C ILE A 28 8.36 9.50 13.63
N ASN A 29 9.20 10.16 14.43
CA ASN A 29 9.12 11.61 14.58
C ASN A 29 10.02 12.27 13.52
N ILE A 30 9.43 12.66 12.38
CA ILE A 30 10.17 13.27 11.26
C ILE A 30 10.84 14.57 11.68
N THR A 31 10.17 15.41 12.47
CA THR A 31 10.75 16.65 12.96
C THR A 31 12.00 16.40 13.79
N ALA A 32 11.99 15.37 14.65
CA ALA A 32 13.17 14.97 15.42
C ALA A 32 14.28 14.36 14.55
N LEU A 33 13.93 13.69 13.44
CA LEU A 33 14.93 13.21 12.48
C LEU A 33 15.59 14.35 11.72
N LEU A 34 14.81 15.34 11.27
CA LEU A 34 15.30 16.48 10.51
C LEU A 34 16.09 17.48 11.38
N SER A 35 15.80 17.58 12.68
CA SER A 35 16.50 18.52 13.58
C SER A 35 18.00 18.27 13.70
N SER A 36 18.46 17.07 13.35
CA SER A 36 19.89 16.72 13.31
C SER A 36 20.64 17.31 12.10
N PHE A 37 19.92 17.95 11.16
CA PHE A 37 20.46 18.45 9.90
C PHE A 37 20.18 19.97 9.74
N PRO A 38 21.13 20.85 10.11
CA PRO A 38 20.92 22.30 10.05
C PRO A 38 20.58 22.84 8.65
N ASP A 39 21.10 22.21 7.60
CA ASP A 39 20.81 22.58 6.21
C ASP A 39 19.36 22.28 5.78
N LEU A 40 18.61 21.52 6.57
CA LEU A 40 17.19 21.22 6.34
C LEU A 40 16.26 21.99 7.28
N SER A 41 16.78 22.94 8.06
CA SER A 41 16.02 23.63 9.12
C SER A 41 14.76 24.34 8.61
N SER A 42 14.83 24.96 7.43
CA SER A 42 13.68 25.69 6.85
C SER A 42 12.58 24.72 6.44
N PHE A 43 12.94 23.61 5.79
CA PHE A 43 12.00 22.56 5.42
C PHE A 43 11.38 21.88 6.66
N ALA A 44 12.19 21.61 7.69
CA ALA A 44 11.73 21.05 8.96
C ALA A 44 10.72 21.98 9.67
N SER A 45 10.93 23.30 9.58
CA SER A 45 9.98 24.28 10.09
C SER A 45 8.64 24.24 9.35
N LEU A 46 8.65 24.08 8.02
CA LEU A 46 7.43 23.96 7.21
C LEU A 46 6.65 22.70 7.59
N ILE A 47 7.31 21.54 7.70
CA ILE A 47 6.67 20.29 8.14
C ILE A 47 6.11 20.42 9.56
N SER A 48 6.82 21.08 10.48
CA SER A 48 6.38 21.23 11.88
C SER A 48 5.20 22.19 12.03
N SER A 49 5.05 23.15 11.11
CA SER A 49 3.93 24.11 11.09
C SER A 49 2.63 23.53 10.51
N THR A 50 2.66 22.30 9.98
CA THR A 50 1.54 21.66 9.29
C THR A 50 1.15 20.33 9.96
N THR A 51 -0.01 19.78 9.60
CA THR A 51 -0.54 18.51 10.15
C THR A 51 0.17 17.25 9.63
N ILE A 52 1.14 17.42 8.72
CA ILE A 52 1.82 16.33 7.99
C ILE A 52 2.55 15.38 8.93
N SER A 53 3.09 15.90 10.04
CA SER A 53 3.78 15.05 11.02
C SER A 53 2.87 13.94 11.55
N ALA A 54 1.57 14.22 11.74
CA ALA A 54 0.59 13.21 12.14
C ALA A 54 0.23 12.26 11.00
N ASP A 55 0.09 12.79 9.78
CA ASP A 55 -0.25 12.00 8.60
C ASP A 55 0.84 10.97 8.27
N VAL A 56 2.12 11.33 8.44
CA VAL A 56 3.25 10.43 8.22
C VAL A 56 3.46 9.47 9.39
N PHE A 57 3.15 9.88 10.61
CA PHE A 57 3.25 9.04 11.81
C PHE A 57 2.46 7.73 11.69
N GLN A 58 1.33 7.76 10.96
CA GLN A 58 0.47 6.60 10.73
C GLN A 58 0.96 5.68 9.60
N ARG A 59 2.05 6.02 8.91
CA ARG A 59 2.53 5.28 7.74
C ARG A 59 3.79 4.49 8.08
N THR A 60 3.88 3.32 7.48
CA THR A 60 5.10 2.51 7.45
C THR A 60 5.66 2.54 6.04
N SER A 61 6.99 2.59 5.89
CA SER A 61 7.68 2.52 4.61
C SER A 61 7.45 3.74 3.69
N VAL A 62 8.01 4.88 4.08
CA VAL A 62 7.93 6.14 3.31
C VAL A 62 9.29 6.62 2.81
N THR A 63 9.30 7.43 1.77
CA THR A 63 10.48 8.18 1.33
C THR A 63 10.18 9.68 1.41
N LEU A 64 10.98 10.43 2.15
CA LEU A 64 10.87 11.88 2.28
C LEU A 64 11.87 12.57 1.34
N LEU A 65 11.36 13.46 0.51
CA LEU A 65 12.15 14.35 -0.35
C LEU A 65 12.30 15.70 0.36
N ALA A 66 13.41 15.88 1.06
CA ALA A 66 13.71 17.12 1.76
C ALA A 66 14.36 18.14 0.82
N VAL A 67 13.99 19.42 0.94
CA VAL A 67 14.60 20.50 0.16
C VAL A 67 15.59 21.26 1.04
N PRO A 68 16.89 21.32 0.70
CA PRO A 68 17.87 22.09 1.44
C PRO A 68 17.59 23.60 1.47
N ASN A 69 18.11 24.27 2.50
CA ASN A 69 17.94 25.71 2.70
C ASN A 69 18.43 26.55 1.51
N SER A 70 19.46 26.09 0.78
CA SER A 70 19.98 26.76 -0.41
C SER A 70 18.99 26.79 -1.59
N TYR A 71 18.07 25.82 -1.64
CA TYR A 71 17.06 25.69 -2.69
C TYR A 71 15.67 26.20 -2.24
N LEU A 72 15.46 26.34 -0.93
CA LEU A 72 14.28 27.01 -0.38
C LEU A 72 14.50 28.53 -0.36
N SER A 73 13.94 29.23 -1.34
CA SER A 73 13.71 30.68 -1.22
C SER A 73 12.76 30.96 -0.04
N SER A 74 12.71 32.19 0.47
CA SER A 74 11.79 32.54 1.59
C SER A 74 10.36 32.05 1.30
N THR A 75 9.62 31.60 2.32
CA THR A 75 8.25 31.06 2.14
C THR A 75 7.36 32.02 1.34
N SER A 76 7.50 33.32 1.56
CA SER A 76 6.79 34.35 0.79
C SER A 76 7.13 34.30 -0.70
N ASP A 77 8.40 34.14 -1.07
CA ASP A 77 8.82 34.02 -2.47
C ASP A 77 8.31 32.71 -3.11
N LEU A 78 8.29 31.60 -2.36
CA LEU A 78 7.67 30.34 -2.84
C LEU A 78 6.17 30.52 -3.13
N LEU A 79 5.43 31.18 -2.23
CA LEU A 79 4.01 31.48 -2.41
C LEU A 79 3.77 32.41 -3.60
N THR A 80 4.65 33.40 -3.80
CA THR A 80 4.49 34.41 -4.86
C THR A 80 4.89 33.85 -6.23
N ARG A 81 6.02 33.14 -6.31
CA ARG A 81 6.58 32.56 -7.55
C ARG A 81 5.71 31.44 -8.11
N HIS A 82 5.06 30.68 -7.23
CA HIS A 82 4.24 29.53 -7.61
C HIS A 82 2.74 29.78 -7.44
N HIS A 83 2.34 31.03 -7.14
CA HIS A 83 0.94 31.42 -6.90
C HIS A 83 0.21 30.51 -5.89
N LEU A 84 0.93 30.06 -4.85
CA LEU A 84 0.39 29.14 -3.85
C LEU A 84 -0.33 29.92 -2.74
N SER A 85 -1.49 29.42 -2.33
CA SER A 85 -2.19 29.88 -1.11
C SER A 85 -1.57 29.24 0.13
N PRO A 86 -1.57 29.91 1.31
CA PRO A 86 -1.16 29.28 2.57
C PRO A 86 -1.92 27.99 2.92
N THR A 87 -3.18 27.88 2.49
CA THR A 87 -4.03 26.68 2.66
C THR A 87 -3.51 25.46 1.90
N ASN A 88 -2.66 25.69 0.91
CA ASN A 88 -2.22 24.70 -0.06
C ASN A 88 -0.80 24.19 0.23
N LEU A 89 -0.08 24.87 1.13
CA LEU A 89 1.26 24.47 1.55
C LEU A 89 1.29 23.04 2.14
N PRO A 90 0.33 22.59 2.98
CA PRO A 90 0.31 21.22 3.46
C PRO A 90 0.33 20.19 2.32
N ASP A 91 -0.37 20.44 1.22
CA ASP A 91 -0.41 19.52 0.07
C ASP A 91 0.89 19.46 -0.69
N VAL A 92 1.51 20.61 -0.92
CA VAL A 92 2.82 20.67 -1.55
C VAL A 92 3.84 19.87 -0.74
N LEU A 93 3.79 19.99 0.59
CA LEU A 93 4.67 19.23 1.47
C LEU A 93 4.29 17.73 1.52
N ARG A 94 3.00 17.35 1.48
CA ARG A 94 2.57 15.95 1.33
C ARG A 94 3.03 15.34 0.00
N TYR A 95 3.17 16.16 -1.05
CA TYR A 95 3.71 15.74 -2.34
C TYR A 95 5.21 15.36 -2.27
N HIS A 96 5.92 15.80 -1.23
CA HIS A 96 7.31 15.40 -0.96
C HIS A 96 7.43 14.11 -0.15
N VAL A 97 6.31 13.49 0.26
CA VAL A 97 6.29 12.22 1.00
C VAL A 97 5.79 11.12 0.09
N LEU A 98 6.68 10.23 -0.35
CA LEU A 98 6.35 9.10 -1.19
C LEU A 98 5.92 7.93 -0.31
N LEU A 99 4.85 7.25 -0.69
CA LEU A 99 4.25 6.13 0.07
C LEU A 99 4.92 4.79 -0.25
N GLN A 100 6.22 4.84 -0.56
CA GLN A 100 7.06 3.70 -0.80
C GLN A 100 8.42 3.95 -0.16
N TYR A 101 8.97 2.93 0.49
CA TYR A 101 10.36 2.94 0.94
C TYR A 101 11.27 2.68 -0.26
N LEU A 102 12.03 3.70 -0.67
CA LEU A 102 12.97 3.63 -1.78
C LEU A 102 14.39 3.80 -1.25
N THR A 103 15.25 2.83 -1.53
CA THR A 103 16.69 2.94 -1.29
C THR A 103 17.39 3.61 -2.47
N TRP A 104 18.64 4.04 -2.27
CA TRP A 104 19.46 4.57 -3.36
C TRP A 104 19.61 3.57 -4.52
N SER A 105 19.76 2.29 -4.20
CA SER A 105 19.83 1.21 -5.20
C SER A 105 18.53 1.03 -5.97
N ASP A 106 17.38 1.24 -5.33
CA ASP A 106 16.08 1.16 -6.01
C ASP A 106 15.93 2.30 -7.02
N LEU A 107 16.35 3.53 -6.65
CA LEU A 107 16.32 4.68 -7.56
C LEU A 107 17.17 4.46 -8.83
N HIS A 108 18.29 3.73 -8.74
CA HIS A 108 19.15 3.41 -9.89
C HIS A 108 18.61 2.27 -10.76
N GLN A 109 17.64 1.50 -10.26
CA GLN A 109 16.97 0.45 -11.02
C GLN A 109 15.74 0.96 -11.78
N ILE A 110 15.33 2.20 -11.54
CA ILE A 110 14.21 2.82 -12.23
C ILE A 110 14.57 2.97 -13.72
N PRO A 111 13.67 2.62 -14.65
CA PRO A 111 13.95 2.75 -16.07
C PRO A 111 13.97 4.23 -16.50
N PRO A 112 14.64 4.55 -17.62
CA PRO A 112 14.61 5.90 -18.19
C PRO A 112 13.21 6.36 -18.61
N SER A 113 12.30 5.41 -18.89
CA SER A 113 10.87 5.70 -19.15
C SER A 113 10.14 6.23 -17.92
N GLY A 114 10.72 6.03 -16.74
CA GLY A 114 10.19 6.43 -15.45
C GLY A 114 9.25 5.42 -14.83
N THR A 115 9.01 5.63 -13.54
CA THR A 115 8.08 4.89 -12.69
C THR A 115 7.24 5.88 -11.90
N LEU A 116 5.92 5.71 -11.96
CA LEU A 116 5.00 6.51 -11.17
C LEU A 116 4.97 6.03 -9.72
N VAL A 117 5.17 6.95 -8.76
CA VAL A 117 5.16 6.66 -7.32
C VAL A 117 4.14 7.56 -6.65
N THR A 118 3.22 6.94 -5.91
CA THR A 118 2.17 7.64 -5.18
C THR A 118 2.75 8.41 -3.99
N THR A 119 2.31 9.66 -3.83
CA THR A 119 2.68 10.48 -2.67
C THR A 119 1.55 10.53 -1.64
N LEU A 120 1.85 11.03 -0.44
CA LEU A 120 0.87 11.28 0.60
C LEU A 120 -0.21 12.27 0.12
N PHE A 121 0.11 13.18 -0.79
CA PHE A 121 -0.87 14.10 -1.38
C PHE A 121 -1.95 13.36 -2.17
N GLN A 122 -1.63 12.26 -2.86
CA GLN A 122 -2.66 11.44 -3.52
C GLN A 122 -3.69 10.91 -2.51
N THR A 123 -3.25 10.58 -1.30
CA THR A 123 -4.14 10.00 -0.28
C THR A 123 -5.07 11.00 0.38
N THR A 124 -4.80 12.30 0.25
CA THR A 124 -5.74 13.36 0.69
C THR A 124 -6.87 13.54 -0.30
N GLY A 125 -6.85 12.81 -1.42
CA GLY A 125 -7.79 12.90 -2.52
C GLY A 125 -7.90 14.28 -3.19
N ARG A 126 -7.20 15.32 -2.74
CA ARG A 126 -7.13 16.61 -3.45
C ARG A 126 -6.36 16.55 -4.75
N ALA A 127 -5.62 15.47 -4.95
CA ALA A 127 -5.05 15.12 -6.24
C ALA A 127 -6.14 14.69 -7.22
N THR A 128 -6.19 15.34 -8.38
CA THR A 128 -6.98 14.87 -9.52
C THR A 128 -6.18 13.84 -10.32
N SER A 129 -6.70 12.63 -10.42
CA SER A 129 -6.07 11.53 -11.17
C SER A 129 -4.63 11.32 -10.68
N ASN A 130 -3.65 11.35 -11.57
CA ASN A 130 -2.27 11.07 -11.22
C ASN A 130 -1.52 12.29 -10.67
N SER A 131 -2.17 13.45 -10.50
CA SER A 131 -1.46 14.67 -10.10
C SER A 131 -0.82 14.58 -8.72
N GLY A 132 -1.32 13.68 -7.86
CA GLY A 132 -0.74 13.39 -6.54
C GLY A 132 0.35 12.33 -6.56
N SER A 133 0.70 11.80 -7.71
CA SER A 133 1.87 10.94 -7.87
C SER A 133 3.04 11.71 -8.49
N VAL A 134 4.26 11.24 -8.27
CA VAL A 134 5.46 11.73 -8.95
C VAL A 134 5.95 10.68 -9.94
N ASN A 135 6.50 11.11 -11.07
CA ASN A 135 7.23 10.21 -11.95
C ASN A 135 8.73 10.35 -11.64
N ILE A 136 9.36 9.23 -11.32
CA ILE A 136 10.78 9.16 -11.03
C ILE A 136 11.45 8.51 -12.23
N THR A 137 12.52 9.10 -12.72
CA THR A 137 13.33 8.60 -13.84
C THR A 137 14.78 8.50 -13.43
N PHE A 138 15.50 7.54 -14.00
CA PHE A 138 16.95 7.46 -13.88
C PHE A 138 17.58 7.48 -15.27
N ASN A 139 18.53 8.39 -15.47
CA ASN A 139 19.28 8.48 -16.69
C ASN A 139 20.66 7.83 -16.52
N PRO A 140 20.92 6.67 -17.17
CA PRO A 140 22.20 5.96 -17.01
C PRO A 140 23.39 6.70 -17.64
N SER A 141 23.14 7.69 -18.52
CA SER A 141 24.21 8.42 -19.24
C SER A 141 24.94 9.41 -18.34
N ASN A 142 24.23 9.99 -17.36
CA ASN A 142 24.78 10.97 -16.42
C ASN A 142 24.56 10.57 -14.94
N ALA A 143 24.00 9.38 -14.70
CA ALA A 143 23.66 8.85 -13.38
C ALA A 143 22.75 9.77 -12.54
N VAL A 144 21.91 10.58 -13.19
CA VAL A 144 21.00 11.51 -12.52
C VAL A 144 19.64 10.83 -12.32
N VAL A 145 19.12 10.92 -11.09
CA VAL A 145 17.73 10.61 -10.76
C VAL A 145 16.93 11.90 -10.79
N SER A 146 15.87 11.94 -11.60
CA SER A 146 14.97 13.09 -11.72
C SER A 146 13.57 12.70 -11.28
N ILE A 147 12.94 13.59 -10.52
CA ILE A 147 11.58 13.46 -10.03
C ILE A 147 10.78 14.59 -10.65
N HIS A 148 9.64 14.28 -11.26
CA HIS A 148 8.82 15.29 -11.91
C HIS A 148 7.34 15.01 -11.71
N SER A 149 6.52 16.06 -11.74
CA SER A 149 5.07 15.88 -11.73
C SER A 149 4.61 15.35 -13.10
N PRO A 150 3.69 14.36 -13.12
CA PRO A 150 3.20 13.74 -14.35
C PRO A 150 2.18 14.68 -15.02
N GLY A 151 2.68 15.73 -15.68
CA GLY A 151 1.88 16.61 -16.52
C GLY A 151 1.82 16.12 -17.98
N PRO A 152 0.76 16.46 -18.74
CA PRO A 152 0.70 16.18 -20.17
C PRO A 152 1.81 16.94 -20.89
N SER A 153 2.44 16.29 -21.86
CA SER A 153 3.53 16.89 -22.67
C SER A 153 3.11 18.16 -23.41
N SER A 154 1.81 18.45 -23.51
CA SER A 154 1.24 19.66 -24.09
C SER A 154 1.35 20.90 -23.19
N SER A 155 1.57 20.73 -21.88
CA SER A 155 1.64 21.84 -20.90
C SER A 155 2.87 21.72 -19.97
N PRO A 156 4.11 21.67 -20.51
CA PRO A 156 5.33 21.44 -19.74
C PRO A 156 5.68 22.58 -18.77
N SER A 157 5.11 23.77 -18.95
CA SER A 157 5.35 24.92 -18.06
C SER A 157 4.68 24.80 -16.68
N GLN A 158 3.75 23.85 -16.51
CA GLN A 158 3.07 23.61 -15.23
C GLN A 158 3.57 22.36 -14.50
N SER A 159 4.47 21.58 -15.11
CA SER A 159 5.13 20.47 -14.43
C SER A 159 6.31 20.98 -13.60
N SER A 160 6.40 20.55 -12.34
CA SER A 160 7.58 20.78 -11.50
C SER A 160 8.53 19.60 -11.64
N ASN A 161 9.83 19.88 -11.57
CA ASN A 161 10.90 18.90 -11.61
C ASN A 161 11.92 19.19 -10.50
N ALA A 162 12.56 18.12 -10.03
CA ALA A 162 13.67 18.18 -9.10
C ALA A 162 14.64 17.03 -9.37
N THR A 163 15.92 17.23 -9.09
CA THR A 163 16.94 16.18 -9.12
C THR A 163 17.26 15.71 -7.71
N VAL A 164 17.47 14.41 -7.54
CA VAL A 164 17.89 13.85 -6.25
C VAL A 164 19.38 14.12 -6.07
N LEU A 165 19.73 14.81 -4.99
CA LEU A 165 21.07 15.26 -4.69
C LEU A 165 21.85 14.24 -3.86
N SER A 166 21.29 13.79 -2.72
CA SER A 166 21.98 12.88 -1.81
C SER A 166 21.04 12.16 -0.85
N LEU A 167 21.52 11.03 -0.31
CA LEU A 167 20.88 10.30 0.79
C LEU A 167 21.30 10.87 2.15
N ILE A 168 20.33 11.29 2.96
CA ILE A 168 20.55 11.87 4.29
C ILE A 168 20.44 10.81 5.39
N LYS A 169 19.36 10.03 5.35
CA LYS A 169 19.08 9.05 6.40
C LYS A 169 18.28 7.88 5.84
N THR A 170 18.59 6.70 6.37
CA THR A 170 17.80 5.49 6.17
C THR A 170 17.51 4.86 7.51
N LEU A 171 16.23 4.65 7.80
CA LEU A 171 15.74 3.73 8.82
C LEU A 171 15.12 2.54 8.07
N PRO A 172 15.78 1.37 8.03
CA PRO A 172 15.36 0.25 7.22
C PRO A 172 13.89 -0.09 7.37
N TYR A 173 13.21 -0.29 6.23
CA TYR A 173 11.78 -0.59 6.10
C TYR A 173 10.83 0.50 6.60
N ASN A 174 11.34 1.61 7.15
CA ASN A 174 10.51 2.63 7.79
C ASN A 174 10.55 3.97 7.04
N ILE A 175 11.72 4.59 6.93
CA ILE A 175 11.87 5.88 6.24
C ILE A 175 13.23 6.00 5.54
N THR A 176 13.23 6.52 4.32
CA THR A 176 14.41 7.08 3.65
C THR A 176 14.24 8.57 3.46
N ILE A 177 15.31 9.35 3.65
CA ILE A 177 15.31 10.80 3.45
C ILE A 177 16.34 11.11 2.38
N PHE A 178 15.88 11.63 1.23
CA PHE A 178 16.73 12.17 0.18
C PHE A 178 16.63 13.68 0.15
N THR A 179 17.68 14.35 -0.32
CA THR A 179 17.62 15.77 -0.68
C THR A 179 17.33 15.96 -2.14
N VAL A 180 16.58 17.00 -2.47
CA VAL A 180 16.27 17.42 -3.84
C VAL A 180 16.56 18.90 -4.05
N ASP A 181 16.87 19.30 -5.28
CA ASP A 181 17.29 20.67 -5.65
C ASP A 181 16.14 21.67 -5.87
N SER A 182 14.89 21.25 -5.74
CA SER A 182 13.73 22.09 -6.01
C SER A 182 12.50 21.60 -5.27
N LEU A 183 11.56 22.52 -5.01
CA LEU A 183 10.26 22.21 -4.45
C LEU A 183 9.36 21.59 -5.52
N LEU A 184 8.92 20.36 -5.29
CA LEU A 184 7.99 19.66 -6.17
C LEU A 184 6.57 20.18 -5.97
N ILE A 185 5.91 20.52 -7.08
CA ILE A 185 4.52 21.02 -7.09
C ILE A 185 3.66 20.09 -7.95
N PRO A 186 2.52 19.61 -7.44
CA PRO A 186 1.58 18.81 -8.21
C PRO A 186 1.14 19.51 -9.50
N TYR A 187 0.95 18.73 -10.57
CA TYR A 187 0.35 19.24 -11.81
C TYR A 187 -1.16 19.45 -11.63
N ASN A 188 -1.78 20.42 -12.33
CA ASN A 188 -3.21 20.72 -12.20
C ASN A 188 -3.66 20.91 -10.73
N PHE A 189 -2.79 21.53 -9.94
CA PHE A 189 -3.03 21.85 -8.56
C PHE A 189 -4.18 22.87 -8.49
N ASP A 190 -5.39 22.38 -8.25
CA ASP A 190 -6.58 23.22 -8.20
C ASP A 190 -6.49 24.17 -7.00
N LEU A 191 -6.17 25.42 -7.28
CA LEU A 191 -6.10 26.50 -6.29
C LEU A 191 -7.46 26.77 -5.62
N THR A 192 -8.55 26.16 -6.10
CA THR A 192 -9.90 26.27 -5.55
C THR A 192 -10.31 25.09 -4.66
N ALA A 193 -9.53 24.00 -4.62
CA ALA A 193 -9.75 22.86 -3.71
C ALA A 193 -9.17 23.20 -2.33
N SER A 194 -9.85 24.08 -1.60
CA SER A 194 -9.51 24.36 -0.20
C SER A 194 -9.87 23.14 0.68
N GLU A 195 -9.11 22.87 1.76
CA GLU A 195 -9.55 21.95 2.84
C GLU A 195 -10.88 22.38 3.48
N THR A 196 -11.33 23.61 3.21
CA THR A 196 -12.46 24.27 3.86
C THR A 196 -13.55 24.71 2.89
N ARG A 197 -13.59 24.15 1.68
CA ARG A 197 -14.70 24.40 0.75
C ARG A 197 -16.02 24.04 1.45
N PRO A 198 -17.08 24.84 1.31
CA PRO A 198 -18.38 24.43 1.82
C PRO A 198 -18.93 23.25 1.00
N PRO A 199 -19.59 22.27 1.64
CA PRO A 199 -20.26 21.17 0.93
C PRO A 199 -21.35 21.70 0.00
N LEU A 200 -21.74 20.91 -1.00
CA LEU A 200 -22.76 21.32 -1.97
C LEU A 200 -24.15 21.46 -1.35
N GLY A 201 -24.35 20.92 -0.15
CA GLY A 201 -25.68 20.72 0.42
C GLY A 201 -26.48 19.66 -0.35
N LEU A 202 -25.79 18.78 -1.09
CA LEU A 202 -26.40 17.67 -1.80
C LEU A 202 -26.87 16.62 -0.79
N ASN A 203 -28.16 16.27 -0.83
CA ASN A 203 -28.62 15.10 -0.08
C ASN A 203 -28.36 13.83 -0.90
N ILE A 204 -27.26 13.14 -0.59
CA ILE A 204 -26.81 11.93 -1.29
C ILE A 204 -27.92 10.87 -1.34
N THR A 205 -28.58 10.59 -0.22
CA THR A 205 -29.63 9.56 -0.18
C THR A 205 -30.83 9.91 -1.05
N LYS A 206 -31.23 11.19 -1.09
CA LYS A 206 -32.30 11.65 -1.99
C LYS A 206 -31.90 11.50 -3.46
N ALA A 207 -30.67 11.88 -3.82
CA ALA A 207 -30.16 11.72 -5.18
C ALA A 207 -30.20 10.25 -5.63
N LEU A 208 -29.89 9.31 -4.73
CA LEU A 208 -29.98 7.87 -5.01
C LEU A 208 -31.42 7.38 -5.22
N ILE A 209 -32.36 7.86 -4.41
CA ILE A 209 -33.79 7.51 -4.58
C ILE A 209 -34.33 8.05 -5.90
N ASP A 210 -34.01 9.31 -6.21
CA ASP A 210 -34.43 9.97 -7.46
C ASP A 210 -33.77 9.30 -8.70
N GLY A 211 -32.56 8.76 -8.55
CA GLY A 211 -31.83 8.02 -9.60
C GLY A 211 -32.33 6.60 -9.90
N HIS A 212 -33.25 6.07 -9.08
CA HIS A 212 -33.84 4.73 -9.18
C HIS A 212 -32.84 3.55 -9.10
N ASN A 213 -33.28 2.39 -8.62
CA ASN A 213 -32.46 1.17 -8.44
C ASN A 213 -31.34 1.25 -7.39
N PHE A 214 -31.41 2.15 -6.41
CA PHE A 214 -30.42 2.27 -5.32
C PHE A 214 -31.06 2.24 -3.92
N ASN A 215 -32.24 1.64 -3.77
CA ASN A 215 -33.00 1.64 -2.53
C ASN A 215 -32.25 0.95 -1.39
N VAL A 216 -31.57 -0.17 -1.68
CA VAL A 216 -30.79 -0.92 -0.70
C VAL A 216 -29.60 -0.10 -0.22
N ALA A 217 -28.85 0.50 -1.16
CA ALA A 217 -27.70 1.36 -0.84
C ALA A 217 -28.12 2.58 -0.02
N ALA A 218 -29.17 3.30 -0.44
CA ALA A 218 -29.70 4.45 0.27
C ALA A 218 -30.08 4.09 1.72
N SER A 219 -30.76 2.95 1.91
CA SER A 219 -31.13 2.46 3.25
C SER A 219 -29.92 2.12 4.11
N MET A 220 -28.87 1.50 3.54
CA MET A 220 -27.64 1.19 4.26
C MET A 220 -26.86 2.45 4.66
N LEU A 221 -26.82 3.46 3.79
CA LEU A 221 -26.19 4.75 4.09
C LEU A 221 -26.92 5.47 5.22
N SER A 222 -28.25 5.55 5.16
CA SER A 222 -29.06 6.14 6.24
C SER A 222 -28.90 5.40 7.58
N ALA A 223 -28.90 4.07 7.57
CA ALA A 223 -28.82 3.27 8.79
C ALA A 223 -27.42 3.27 9.44
N SER A 224 -26.37 3.48 8.65
CA SER A 224 -24.98 3.46 9.15
C SER A 224 -24.50 4.81 9.67
N GLY A 225 -25.11 5.93 9.25
CA GLY A 225 -24.68 7.27 9.64
C GLY A 225 -23.35 7.71 9.03
N VAL A 226 -22.88 7.03 7.97
CA VAL A 226 -21.64 7.43 7.27
C VAL A 226 -21.86 8.61 6.31
N VAL A 227 -23.11 8.96 6.02
CA VAL A 227 -23.45 10.08 5.12
C VAL A 227 -22.85 11.39 5.62
N GLN A 228 -22.87 11.63 6.93
CA GLN A 228 -22.28 12.83 7.53
C GLN A 228 -20.77 12.90 7.30
N GLU A 229 -20.08 11.74 7.28
CA GLU A 229 -18.65 11.70 6.97
C GLU A 229 -18.42 12.00 5.48
N PHE A 230 -19.26 11.48 4.59
CA PHE A 230 -19.16 11.77 3.16
C PHE A 230 -19.40 13.25 2.87
N GLU A 231 -20.46 13.82 3.47
CA GLU A 231 -20.78 15.26 3.36
C GLU A 231 -19.67 16.15 3.91
N ALA A 232 -18.95 15.71 4.95
CA ALA A 232 -17.78 16.43 5.47
C ALA A 232 -16.61 16.43 4.47
N ASP A 233 -16.39 15.31 3.78
CA ASP A 233 -15.32 15.17 2.79
C ASP A 233 -15.62 15.90 1.46
N GLU A 234 -16.88 16.28 1.20
CA GLU A 234 -17.24 17.19 0.09
C GLU A 234 -16.50 18.54 0.17
N GLY A 235 -16.18 18.97 1.40
CA GLY A 235 -15.57 20.25 1.67
C GLY A 235 -14.07 20.35 1.37
N GLY A 236 -13.44 19.26 0.91
CA GLY A 236 -12.06 19.24 0.48
C GLY A 236 -11.93 19.18 -1.04
N ALA A 237 -11.36 18.06 -1.50
CA ALA A 237 -11.21 17.70 -2.91
C ALA A 237 -12.52 17.36 -3.62
N GLY A 238 -13.57 17.16 -2.84
CA GLY A 238 -14.75 16.45 -3.27
C GLY A 238 -14.61 14.94 -3.22
N ILE A 239 -15.69 14.25 -3.59
CA ILE A 239 -15.82 12.80 -3.46
C ILE A 239 -16.41 12.18 -4.72
N THR A 240 -16.11 10.90 -4.92
CA THR A 240 -16.71 10.08 -5.98
C THR A 240 -17.28 8.80 -5.38
N LEU A 241 -18.58 8.62 -5.45
CA LEU A 241 -19.28 7.46 -4.91
C LEU A 241 -19.56 6.45 -6.02
N PHE A 242 -19.16 5.20 -5.81
CA PHE A 242 -19.51 4.04 -6.62
C PHE A 242 -20.61 3.26 -5.93
N VAL A 243 -21.87 3.54 -6.24
CA VAL A 243 -23.01 3.01 -5.50
C VAL A 243 -23.54 1.75 -6.19
N PRO A 244 -23.55 0.58 -5.52
CA PRO A 244 -24.08 -0.64 -6.12
C PRO A 244 -25.59 -0.53 -6.35
N THR A 245 -26.06 -1.01 -7.50
CA THR A 245 -27.49 -1.10 -7.79
C THR A 245 -28.19 -2.14 -6.91
N ASP A 246 -29.51 -2.05 -6.79
CA ASP A 246 -30.34 -3.04 -6.10
C ASP A 246 -30.14 -4.45 -6.69
N GLU A 247 -29.95 -4.54 -8.01
CA GLU A 247 -29.59 -5.79 -8.71
C GLU A 247 -28.20 -6.29 -8.27
N ALA A 248 -27.21 -5.40 -8.12
CA ALA A 248 -25.89 -5.79 -7.62
C ALA A 248 -25.94 -6.41 -6.21
N PHE A 249 -26.86 -5.93 -5.35
CA PHE A 249 -27.12 -6.54 -4.05
C PHE A 249 -27.88 -7.87 -4.16
N ALA A 250 -28.84 -8.00 -5.08
CA ALA A 250 -29.56 -9.24 -5.33
C ALA A 250 -28.63 -10.35 -5.87
N ASP A 251 -27.63 -9.96 -6.67
CA ASP A 251 -26.61 -10.83 -7.26
C ASP A 251 -25.50 -11.25 -6.30
N LEU A 252 -25.48 -10.75 -5.06
CA LEU A 252 -24.43 -11.08 -4.10
C LEU A 252 -24.40 -12.58 -3.80
N PRO A 253 -23.23 -13.25 -3.94
CA PRO A 253 -23.13 -14.66 -3.59
C PRO A 253 -23.52 -14.90 -2.12
N SER A 254 -24.24 -15.99 -1.85
CA SER A 254 -24.68 -16.36 -0.50
C SER A 254 -23.52 -16.62 0.50
N THR A 255 -22.31 -16.85 -0.03
CA THR A 255 -21.06 -16.95 0.73
C THR A 255 -20.60 -15.59 1.28
N VAL A 256 -21.02 -14.48 0.68
CA VAL A 256 -20.67 -13.12 1.12
C VAL A 256 -21.61 -12.70 2.24
N LYS A 257 -21.07 -12.73 3.45
CA LYS A 257 -21.79 -12.44 4.70
C LYS A 257 -21.84 -10.94 5.03
N LEU A 258 -22.16 -10.08 4.06
CA LEU A 258 -22.18 -8.61 4.24
C LEU A 258 -23.14 -8.18 5.37
N GLN A 259 -24.32 -8.80 5.42
CA GLN A 259 -25.36 -8.44 6.41
C GLN A 259 -25.03 -8.86 7.84
N SER A 260 -24.20 -9.89 8.04
CA SER A 260 -23.80 -10.32 9.38
C SER A 260 -22.54 -9.64 9.89
N LEU A 261 -21.96 -8.70 9.12
CA LEU A 261 -20.83 -7.92 9.60
C LEU A 261 -21.24 -7.03 10.78
N PRO A 262 -20.34 -6.81 11.75
CA PRO A 262 -20.47 -5.76 12.75
C PRO A 262 -20.68 -4.38 12.11
N ALA A 263 -21.31 -3.46 12.85
CA ALA A 263 -21.64 -2.13 12.34
C ALA A 263 -20.42 -1.33 11.87
N ASP A 264 -19.31 -1.40 12.62
CA ASP A 264 -18.03 -0.78 12.26
C ASP A 264 -17.48 -1.33 10.93
N LYS A 265 -17.59 -2.64 10.71
CA LYS A 265 -17.15 -3.26 9.45
C LYS A 265 -18.06 -2.90 8.28
N LYS A 266 -19.36 -2.77 8.50
CA LYS A 266 -20.30 -2.29 7.47
C LYS A 266 -19.97 -0.86 7.06
N ALA A 267 -19.67 0.02 8.02
CA ALA A 267 -19.24 1.39 7.74
C ALA A 267 -17.96 1.43 6.88
N VAL A 268 -16.96 0.58 7.19
CA VAL A 268 -15.74 0.46 6.36
C VAL A 268 -16.06 -0.01 4.94
N VAL A 269 -16.97 -0.97 4.76
CA VAL A 269 -17.38 -1.40 3.41
C VAL A 269 -18.07 -0.26 2.65
N LEU A 270 -18.90 0.55 3.31
CA LEU A 270 -19.53 1.71 2.67
C LEU A 270 -18.49 2.77 2.28
N LYS A 271 -17.54 3.09 3.17
CA LYS A 271 -16.41 4.00 2.89
C LYS A 271 -15.52 3.51 1.74
N PHE A 272 -15.39 2.20 1.57
CA PHE A 272 -14.64 1.61 0.47
C PHE A 272 -15.29 1.85 -0.91
N HIS A 273 -16.57 2.20 -0.96
CA HIS A 273 -17.24 2.55 -2.22
C HIS A 273 -17.05 4.03 -2.59
N VAL A 274 -16.27 4.80 -1.83
CA VAL A 274 -16.13 6.25 -2.02
C VAL A 274 -14.65 6.61 -2.17
N LEU A 275 -14.30 7.30 -3.26
CA LEU A 275 -12.99 7.91 -3.44
C LEU A 275 -12.93 9.27 -2.72
N HIS A 276 -11.75 9.64 -2.25
CA HIS A 276 -11.50 10.91 -1.56
C HIS A 276 -11.36 12.11 -2.53
N SER A 277 -11.70 11.94 -3.82
CA SER A 277 -11.59 13.01 -4.82
C SER A 277 -12.83 13.08 -5.68
N TYR A 278 -13.14 14.28 -6.17
CA TYR A 278 -14.06 14.44 -7.29
C TYR A 278 -13.41 13.96 -8.60
N TYR A 279 -14.00 12.94 -9.21
CA TYR A 279 -13.65 12.41 -10.51
C TYR A 279 -14.87 12.45 -11.43
N PRO A 280 -14.93 13.39 -12.40
CA PRO A 280 -15.94 13.32 -13.43
C PRO A 280 -15.73 12.07 -14.28
N LEU A 281 -16.80 11.59 -14.93
CA LEU A 281 -16.74 10.34 -15.69
C LEU A 281 -15.60 10.31 -16.72
N GLY A 282 -15.39 11.42 -17.44
CA GLY A 282 -14.33 11.54 -18.43
C GLY A 282 -12.91 11.38 -17.86
N SER A 283 -12.68 11.78 -16.60
CA SER A 283 -11.38 11.60 -15.95
C SER A 283 -11.13 10.15 -15.55
N LEU A 284 -12.17 9.44 -15.06
CA LEU A 284 -12.08 8.01 -14.75
C LEU A 284 -11.79 7.18 -16.00
N GLU A 285 -12.34 7.61 -17.13
CA GLU A 285 -12.12 7.01 -18.44
C GLU A 285 -10.69 7.16 -18.99
N SER A 286 -9.98 8.19 -18.54
CA SER A 286 -8.60 8.49 -18.94
C SER A 286 -7.58 8.26 -17.83
N ILE A 287 -7.95 7.53 -16.77
CA ILE A 287 -7.09 7.36 -15.61
C ILE A 287 -5.81 6.58 -15.97
N VAL A 288 -4.66 7.07 -15.53
CA VAL A 288 -3.34 6.49 -15.87
C VAL A 288 -2.72 5.75 -14.68
N ASN A 289 -3.03 6.17 -13.45
CA ASN A 289 -2.75 5.45 -12.22
C ASN A 289 -4.05 4.76 -11.82
N PRO A 290 -4.19 3.47 -12.09
CA PRO A 290 -5.47 2.83 -11.87
C PRO A 290 -5.77 2.63 -10.38
N VAL A 291 -4.76 2.68 -9.49
CA VAL A 291 -4.94 2.39 -8.07
C VAL A 291 -5.28 3.67 -7.30
N GLU A 292 -6.55 3.80 -6.93
CA GLU A 292 -7.09 4.96 -6.21
C GLU A 292 -7.44 4.64 -4.75
N PRO A 293 -7.09 5.53 -3.80
CA PRO A 293 -7.47 5.39 -2.41
C PRO A 293 -8.96 5.67 -2.20
N THR A 294 -9.55 4.99 -1.22
CA THR A 294 -10.95 5.21 -0.82
C THR A 294 -10.99 5.92 0.53
N LEU A 295 -12.17 6.36 0.97
CA LEU A 295 -12.36 6.87 2.34
C LEU A 295 -12.04 5.82 3.40
N ALA A 296 -12.06 4.53 3.06
CA ALA A 296 -11.61 3.46 3.95
C ALA A 296 -10.08 3.36 4.06
N THR A 297 -9.31 3.95 3.14
CA THR A 297 -7.84 3.92 3.15
C THR A 297 -7.27 4.79 4.27
N GLU A 298 -7.85 5.96 4.53
CA GLU A 298 -7.34 6.91 5.53
C GLU A 298 -7.25 6.31 6.94
N ALA A 299 -8.25 5.52 7.33
CA ALA A 299 -8.32 4.92 8.66
C ALA A 299 -7.27 3.83 8.92
N VAL A 300 -6.61 3.28 7.87
CA VAL A 300 -5.87 2.02 8.01
C VAL A 300 -4.54 1.92 7.26
N GLY A 301 -4.11 2.99 6.56
CA GLY A 301 -2.78 3.09 5.94
C GLY A 301 -2.77 2.94 4.41
N ALA A 302 -1.66 3.34 3.78
CA ALA A 302 -1.54 3.45 2.32
C ALA A 302 -1.51 2.04 1.68
N GLY A 303 -2.05 1.92 0.45
CA GLY A 303 -2.08 0.64 -0.29
C GLY A 303 -3.12 -0.37 0.20
N ARG A 304 -3.95 0.02 1.18
CA ARG A 304 -5.07 -0.78 1.69
C ARG A 304 -6.38 -0.13 1.32
N PHE A 305 -7.42 -0.95 1.16
CA PHE A 305 -8.75 -0.46 0.79
C PHE A 305 -8.70 0.43 -0.48
N THR A 306 -7.83 0.11 -1.43
CA THR A 306 -7.74 0.81 -2.72
C THR A 306 -8.60 0.12 -3.76
N LEU A 307 -9.05 0.90 -4.75
CA LEU A 307 -9.77 0.42 -5.92
C LEU A 307 -8.85 0.50 -7.15
N ASN A 308 -8.96 -0.48 -8.04
CA ASN A 308 -8.29 -0.46 -9.33
C ASN A 308 -9.30 -0.07 -10.42
N ILE A 309 -9.10 1.10 -11.01
CA ILE A 309 -9.99 1.71 -12.00
C ILE A 309 -9.34 1.56 -13.38
N SER A 310 -10.07 0.97 -14.31
CA SER A 310 -9.60 0.74 -15.68
C SER A 310 -10.74 0.91 -16.68
N ARG A 311 -10.42 0.85 -17.97
CA ARG A 311 -11.43 0.83 -19.02
C ARG A 311 -11.54 -0.58 -19.59
N VAL A 312 -12.73 -1.17 -19.52
CA VAL A 312 -13.04 -2.48 -20.07
C VAL A 312 -14.28 -2.37 -20.95
N ASN A 313 -14.18 -2.80 -22.21
CA ASN A 313 -15.29 -2.78 -23.18
C ASN A 313 -15.98 -1.41 -23.34
N GLY A 314 -15.20 -0.32 -23.23
CA GLY A 314 -15.71 1.05 -23.37
C GLY A 314 -16.43 1.60 -22.14
N SER A 315 -16.51 0.85 -21.04
CA SER A 315 -17.02 1.34 -19.74
C SER A 315 -15.90 1.38 -18.69
N VAL A 316 -16.07 2.22 -17.67
CA VAL A 316 -15.19 2.27 -16.50
C VAL A 316 -15.44 1.02 -15.65
N ALA A 317 -14.39 0.23 -15.46
CA ALA A 317 -14.37 -0.94 -14.59
C ALA A 317 -13.70 -0.60 -13.27
N ILE A 318 -14.29 -1.05 -12.17
CA ILE A 318 -13.82 -0.87 -10.80
C ILE A 318 -13.55 -2.24 -10.21
N ASP A 319 -12.29 -2.56 -9.97
CA ASP A 319 -11.83 -3.82 -9.40
C ASP A 319 -11.43 -3.62 -7.92
N SER A 320 -12.03 -4.42 -7.04
CA SER A 320 -11.72 -4.44 -5.60
C SER A 320 -10.60 -5.41 -5.23
N GLY A 321 -10.05 -6.14 -6.22
CA GLY A 321 -9.16 -7.29 -6.06
C GLY A 321 -9.90 -8.59 -5.71
N ILE A 322 -11.21 -8.53 -5.54
CA ILE A 322 -12.10 -9.67 -5.23
C ILE A 322 -13.22 -9.77 -6.26
N VAL A 323 -13.82 -8.62 -6.61
CA VAL A 323 -14.86 -8.50 -7.61
C VAL A 323 -14.55 -7.32 -8.51
N GLN A 324 -14.94 -7.43 -9.77
CA GLN A 324 -14.88 -6.36 -10.74
C GLN A 324 -16.30 -5.91 -11.10
N GLY A 325 -16.63 -4.67 -10.76
CA GLY A 325 -17.85 -3.98 -11.19
C GLY A 325 -17.58 -3.08 -12.39
N SER A 326 -18.65 -2.62 -13.03
CA SER A 326 -18.62 -1.63 -14.11
C SER A 326 -19.60 -0.49 -13.81
N VAL A 327 -19.27 0.73 -14.21
CA VAL A 327 -20.19 1.86 -14.15
C VAL A 327 -21.39 1.57 -15.05
N THR A 328 -22.60 1.67 -14.49
CA THR A 328 -23.87 1.42 -15.18
C THR A 328 -24.57 2.72 -15.56
N GLN A 329 -24.49 3.74 -14.73
CA GLN A 329 -25.11 5.05 -14.96
C GLN A 329 -24.47 6.15 -14.12
N THR A 330 -24.62 7.41 -14.55
CA THR A 330 -24.30 8.60 -13.77
C THR A 330 -25.54 9.08 -13.04
N VAL A 331 -25.51 9.09 -11.71
CA VAL A 331 -26.61 9.58 -10.86
C VAL A 331 -26.45 11.08 -10.61
N PHE A 332 -25.22 11.53 -10.37
CA PHE A 332 -24.87 12.93 -10.16
C PHE A 332 -23.41 13.15 -10.58
N ASP A 333 -23.11 14.28 -11.22
CA ASP A 333 -21.72 14.63 -11.59
C ASP A 333 -21.59 16.15 -11.67
N GLN A 334 -21.28 16.77 -10.53
CA GLN A 334 -20.96 18.19 -10.43
C GLN A 334 -19.95 18.41 -9.31
N ASN A 335 -18.80 19.00 -9.62
CA ASN A 335 -17.76 19.35 -8.64
C ASN A 335 -18.37 20.07 -7.41
N PRO A 336 -18.12 19.63 -6.16
CA PRO A 336 -17.23 18.54 -5.69
C PRO A 336 -17.77 17.10 -5.63
N VAL A 337 -18.98 16.76 -6.10
CA VAL A 337 -19.53 15.40 -5.93
C VAL A 337 -19.80 14.71 -7.27
N ALA A 338 -19.34 13.46 -7.39
CA ALA A 338 -19.76 12.52 -8.42
C ALA A 338 -20.37 11.27 -7.78
N ILE A 339 -21.47 10.76 -8.35
CA ILE A 339 -22.16 9.55 -7.92
C ILE A 339 -22.44 8.71 -9.17
N PHE A 340 -21.85 7.52 -9.21
CA PHE A 340 -22.00 6.55 -10.29
C PHE A 340 -22.62 5.26 -9.77
N GLY A 341 -23.59 4.73 -10.50
CA GLY A 341 -24.10 3.39 -10.26
C GLY A 341 -23.09 2.34 -10.71
N VAL A 342 -22.91 1.25 -9.95
CA VAL A 342 -22.03 0.14 -10.30
C VAL A 342 -22.74 -1.22 -10.27
N SER A 343 -22.32 -2.11 -11.17
CA SER A 343 -22.97 -3.42 -11.40
C SER A 343 -22.66 -4.48 -10.34
N LYS A 344 -21.73 -4.24 -9.41
CA LYS A 344 -21.35 -5.16 -8.33
C LYS A 344 -21.12 -4.42 -7.04
N VAL A 345 -21.44 -5.07 -5.91
CA VAL A 345 -21.06 -4.59 -4.57
C VAL A 345 -19.57 -4.81 -4.42
N LEU A 346 -18.79 -3.74 -4.28
CA LEU A 346 -17.32 -3.79 -4.18
C LEU A 346 -16.92 -4.37 -2.82
N LEU A 347 -16.13 -5.44 -2.84
CA LEU A 347 -15.76 -6.18 -1.62
C LEU A 347 -14.30 -5.92 -1.26
N PRO A 348 -13.99 -5.24 -0.13
CA PRO A 348 -12.63 -5.06 0.33
C PRO A 348 -11.93 -6.40 0.59
N LYS A 349 -10.80 -6.64 -0.05
CA LYS A 349 -9.97 -7.85 0.16
C LYS A 349 -9.53 -8.02 1.62
N GLU A 350 -9.38 -6.93 2.36
CA GLU A 350 -9.00 -6.91 3.78
C GLU A 350 -10.09 -7.50 4.70
N ILE A 351 -11.35 -7.50 4.25
CA ILE A 351 -12.49 -8.04 5.00
C ILE A 351 -12.91 -9.41 4.41
N PHE A 352 -12.94 -9.53 3.10
CA PHE A 352 -13.54 -10.68 2.40
C PHE A 352 -12.52 -11.65 1.76
N GLY A 353 -11.26 -11.25 1.59
CA GLY A 353 -10.26 -12.02 0.83
C GLY A 353 -9.86 -13.36 1.45
N LYS A 354 -10.06 -13.56 2.76
CA LYS A 354 -9.77 -14.85 3.42
C LYS A 354 -10.89 -15.88 3.26
N ASN A 355 -12.11 -15.47 2.88
CA ASN A 355 -13.30 -16.33 2.86
C ASN A 355 -13.72 -16.79 1.45
N LEU A 356 -13.12 -16.23 0.39
CA LEU A 356 -13.52 -16.49 -1.01
C LEU A 356 -12.58 -17.45 -1.76
N ALA A 357 -11.51 -17.93 -1.12
CA ALA A 357 -10.61 -18.95 -1.66
C ALA A 357 -11.17 -20.38 -1.58
N MET A 358 -12.49 -20.57 -1.68
CA MET A 358 -13.11 -21.90 -1.71
C MET A 358 -14.12 -22.07 -2.86
N LYS A 359 -13.55 -22.32 -4.06
CA LYS A 359 -13.98 -23.16 -5.22
C LYS A 359 -15.32 -22.86 -5.95
N PRO A 360 -15.59 -23.35 -7.20
CA PRO A 360 -15.61 -24.77 -7.66
C PRO A 360 -14.94 -25.02 -9.06
N GLY A 361 -14.63 -26.23 -9.54
CA GLY A 361 -15.16 -27.55 -9.18
C GLY A 361 -14.40 -28.75 -9.78
N ASN A 362 -14.91 -29.95 -9.48
CA ASN A 362 -15.27 -30.97 -10.47
C ASN A 362 -16.14 -32.02 -9.75
N THR A 363 -17.22 -32.45 -10.40
CA THR A 363 -18.23 -33.40 -9.92
C THR A 363 -17.74 -34.85 -10.00
N GLY A 364 -18.16 -35.69 -9.03
CA GLY A 364 -17.91 -37.14 -9.09
C GLY A 364 -18.27 -37.99 -7.86
N THR A 365 -19.50 -37.89 -7.35
CA THR A 365 -20.31 -38.90 -6.60
C THR A 365 -19.82 -39.54 -5.28
N PRO A 366 -20.77 -40.00 -4.41
CA PRO A 366 -20.61 -39.98 -2.94
C PRO A 366 -20.53 -41.37 -2.30
N ILE A 367 -19.63 -41.59 -1.33
CA ILE A 367 -19.79 -42.70 -0.36
C ILE A 367 -19.06 -42.41 0.97
N THR A 368 -19.87 -42.29 2.02
CA THR A 368 -19.74 -42.81 3.40
C THR A 368 -18.50 -42.57 4.28
N GLU A 369 -18.81 -42.18 5.52
CA GLU A 369 -18.02 -42.15 6.76
C GLU A 369 -16.89 -43.19 6.88
N ALA A 370 -15.71 -42.77 7.37
CA ALA A 370 -15.14 -43.19 8.67
C ALA A 370 -13.69 -42.70 8.89
N GLN A 371 -13.44 -42.27 10.14
CA GLN A 371 -12.23 -42.13 10.99
C GLN A 371 -10.75 -42.23 10.49
N PRO A 372 -9.78 -41.66 11.25
CA PRO A 372 -8.41 -41.36 10.81
C PRO A 372 -7.47 -42.57 10.91
N PRO A 373 -6.34 -42.59 10.18
CA PRO A 373 -5.41 -43.71 10.25
C PRO A 373 -4.43 -43.56 11.41
N ASP A 374 -4.32 -44.67 12.15
CA ASP A 374 -3.30 -44.97 13.15
C ASP A 374 -2.06 -45.63 12.49
N MET A 375 -0.99 -45.74 13.27
CA MET A 375 0.39 -46.02 12.87
C MET A 375 0.72 -47.40 12.23
N SER A 376 1.74 -47.38 11.35
CA SER A 376 2.90 -48.31 11.27
C SER A 376 2.92 -49.60 10.42
N LEU A 377 4.16 -49.86 9.98
CA LEU A 377 4.88 -51.08 9.55
C LEU A 377 4.84 -51.56 8.09
N SER A 378 6.06 -51.59 7.52
CA SER A 378 6.48 -52.25 6.28
C SER A 378 6.28 -53.77 6.30
N PRO A 379 6.23 -54.42 5.12
CA PRO A 379 6.59 -55.83 5.00
C PRO A 379 7.63 -56.14 3.91
N GLU A 380 8.18 -57.33 4.09
CA GLU A 380 9.37 -57.97 3.51
C GLU A 380 9.07 -58.83 2.26
N ASN A 381 10.16 -59.25 1.58
CA ASN A 381 10.36 -60.02 0.31
C ASN A 381 9.45 -61.25 -0.01
N PRO A 382 9.48 -61.75 -1.28
CA PRO A 382 10.21 -63.02 -1.61
C PRO A 382 10.69 -63.12 -3.10
N PRO A 383 11.19 -64.27 -3.64
CA PRO A 383 12.21 -65.24 -3.16
C PRO A 383 13.38 -65.48 -4.17
N GLU A 384 14.41 -66.20 -3.71
CA GLU A 384 15.65 -66.63 -4.42
C GLU A 384 15.45 -67.73 -5.48
N LEU A 385 16.35 -67.79 -6.49
CA LEU A 385 17.10 -69.03 -6.83
C LEU A 385 18.35 -68.82 -7.75
N ASN A 386 19.50 -69.25 -7.23
CA ASN A 386 20.73 -69.79 -7.87
C ASN A 386 21.80 -68.92 -8.57
N GLY A 387 23.01 -68.92 -7.96
CA GLY A 387 24.30 -68.98 -8.66
C GLY A 387 25.41 -68.00 -8.19
N ARG A 388 26.40 -68.48 -7.42
CA ARG A 388 27.70 -67.81 -7.08
C ARG A 388 28.84 -68.76 -7.55
N PRO A 389 30.17 -68.43 -7.50
CA PRO A 389 30.90 -67.17 -7.28
C PRO A 389 32.00 -66.91 -8.35
N SER A 390 32.68 -65.75 -8.42
CA SER A 390 33.98 -65.47 -7.75
C SER A 390 34.91 -64.59 -8.63
N HIS A 391 35.95 -64.00 -8.01
CA HIS A 391 37.20 -63.39 -8.55
C HIS A 391 37.14 -61.93 -9.09
N LEU A 392 37.75 -60.97 -8.38
CA LEU A 392 39.17 -60.54 -8.45
C LEU A 392 39.55 -59.92 -9.81
N SER A 393 39.77 -58.60 -9.83
CA SER A 393 41.04 -57.94 -10.24
C SER A 393 40.84 -56.45 -10.51
N SER A 394 41.71 -55.62 -9.92
CA SER A 394 41.93 -54.21 -10.30
C SER A 394 43.08 -54.13 -11.36
N PRO A 395 43.56 -52.93 -11.75
CA PRO A 395 43.59 -52.39 -13.13
C PRO A 395 45.01 -52.47 -13.76
N PRO A 396 45.22 -51.94 -14.98
CA PRO A 396 45.87 -50.61 -15.09
C PRO A 396 45.33 -49.84 -16.32
N GLY A 397 45.51 -48.54 -16.53
CA GLY A 397 46.47 -47.61 -15.99
C GLY A 397 46.73 -46.56 -17.06
N PHE A 398 46.87 -45.33 -16.58
CA PHE A 398 47.98 -44.46 -16.95
C PHE A 398 48.01 -43.88 -18.35
N ARG A 399 47.79 -42.56 -18.41
CA ARG A 399 48.86 -41.54 -18.42
C ARG A 399 48.30 -40.29 -19.10
N GLN A 400 48.66 -39.07 -18.74
CA GLN A 400 49.36 -38.45 -17.62
C GLN A 400 49.27 -36.96 -18.04
N GLU A 401 48.73 -36.06 -17.21
CA GLU A 401 49.51 -35.04 -16.46
C GLU A 401 50.16 -33.96 -17.36
N ILE A 402 50.31 -32.70 -16.99
CA ILE A 402 50.81 -32.07 -15.76
C ILE A 402 50.85 -30.55 -16.12
N ARG A 403 50.77 -29.51 -15.28
CA ARG A 403 50.66 -29.37 -13.83
C ARG A 403 50.60 -27.88 -13.47
N SER A 404 49.92 -27.63 -12.35
CA SER A 404 50.26 -26.76 -11.19
C SER A 404 50.63 -25.27 -11.37
N GLY A 405 50.24 -24.40 -10.42
CA GLY A 405 49.52 -24.72 -9.18
C GLY A 405 49.41 -23.57 -8.18
N SER A 406 48.54 -23.82 -7.19
CA SER A 406 48.44 -23.16 -5.87
C SER A 406 49.58 -23.60 -4.92
N PRO A 407 49.61 -23.08 -3.68
CA PRO A 407 48.95 -23.76 -2.54
C PRO A 407 48.21 -22.75 -1.62
N ALA A 408 47.16 -23.02 -0.82
CA ALA A 408 46.71 -24.14 0.04
C ALA A 408 47.45 -24.29 1.38
N ILE A 409 46.75 -24.03 2.50
CA ILE A 409 46.81 -24.67 3.84
C ILE A 409 45.42 -24.42 4.47
N ASP A 410 44.47 -25.35 4.54
CA ASP A 410 44.27 -26.55 5.38
C ASP A 410 43.95 -26.28 6.87
N GLY A 411 42.98 -27.04 7.40
CA GLY A 411 42.64 -27.09 8.82
C GLY A 411 41.14 -27.09 9.13
N GLY A 412 40.51 -28.27 9.12
CA GLY A 412 39.12 -28.46 9.53
C GLY A 412 38.90 -28.61 11.04
N VAL A 413 37.62 -28.86 11.35
CA VAL A 413 37.03 -29.44 12.58
C VAL A 413 36.35 -28.45 13.56
N ARG A 414 35.07 -28.76 13.80
CA ARG A 414 34.25 -28.60 15.03
C ARG A 414 33.34 -27.38 15.24
N SER A 415 32.07 -27.77 15.41
CA SER A 415 31.19 -27.44 16.53
C SER A 415 30.28 -26.22 16.39
N SER A 416 29.01 -26.59 16.24
CA SER A 416 27.83 -25.98 16.86
C SER A 416 28.10 -25.34 18.25
N LEU A 417 27.24 -24.38 18.60
CA LEU A 417 27.17 -23.54 19.82
C LEU A 417 27.95 -22.21 19.75
N LEU A 418 27.21 -21.11 19.51
CA LEU A 418 27.39 -19.81 20.19
C LEU A 418 26.19 -18.90 19.87
N ALA A 419 25.04 -19.28 20.43
CA ALA A 419 24.06 -18.32 20.92
C ALA A 419 24.47 -17.98 22.37
N LEU A 420 24.19 -16.75 22.80
CA LEU A 420 24.58 -16.09 24.07
C LEU A 420 25.98 -15.45 24.09
N CYS A 421 26.03 -14.14 23.83
CA CYS A 421 26.86 -13.18 24.58
C CYS A 421 26.59 -11.75 24.08
N CYS A 422 25.47 -11.13 24.47
CA CYS A 422 25.24 -9.68 24.36
C CYS A 422 24.34 -9.16 25.49
N ILE A 423 24.55 -9.65 26.72
CA ILE A 423 24.03 -9.02 27.94
C ILE A 423 25.23 -8.91 28.88
N GLY A 424 25.90 -7.77 28.85
CA GLY A 424 27.08 -7.54 29.68
C GLY A 424 27.98 -6.41 29.20
N LEU A 425 27.41 -5.31 28.68
CA LEU A 425 28.15 -4.07 28.41
C LEU A 425 27.20 -2.85 28.46
N TYR A 426 26.32 -2.84 29.46
CA TYR A 426 25.54 -1.66 29.87
C TYR A 426 25.73 -1.47 31.37
N LEU A 427 26.98 -1.22 31.77
CA LEU A 427 27.39 -0.54 32.98
C LEU A 427 28.86 -0.18 32.77
N VAL A 428 29.17 1.12 32.87
CA VAL A 428 30.49 1.77 32.68
C VAL A 428 30.84 2.13 31.22
N VAL A 429 30.38 3.29 30.74
CA VAL A 429 31.09 4.59 30.66
C VAL A 429 30.05 5.67 30.34
#